data_AF-D3PJ73-F1
#
_entry.id   AF-D3PJ73-F1
#
_cell.length_a   1.000
_cell.length_b   1.000
_cell.length_c   1.000
_cell.angle_alpha   90.00
_cell.angle_beta   90.00
_cell.angle_gamma   90.00
#
_symmetry.space_group_name_H-M   'P 1'
#
loop_
_entity.id
_entity.type
_entity.pdbx_description
1 polymer ?
#
loop_
_entity_poly.entity_id
_entity_poly.type
_entity_poly.pdbx_seq_one_letter_code
_entity_poly.pdbx_strand_id
1 'polypeptide(L)'
;MMVGGIGVLEQATPEVQEIIDGLKPKIEEKIGKSVDKLTLISFKTQVVAGRNYFAKVKAGDNDHIHVRIYHDLSNAKTLTSVQTEKSHEDEIEYF
;
A
#
# COMPACT_ATOMS: atom_id res chain seq x y z
N MET A 1 -5.81 -20.56 2.15
CA MET A 1 -4.80 -19.49 2.01
C MET A 1 -3.44 -20.14 1.85
N MET A 2 -2.70 -19.86 0.77
CA MET A 2 -1.32 -20.32 0.64
C MET A 2 -0.40 -19.36 1.39
N VAL A 3 0.47 -19.88 2.24
CA VAL A 3 1.54 -19.08 2.88
C VAL A 3 2.53 -18.61 1.83
N GLY A 4 2.93 -17.33 1.87
CA GLY A 4 3.88 -16.74 0.92
C GLY A 4 3.29 -16.27 -0.42
N GLY A 5 2.05 -16.62 -0.78
CA GLY A 5 1.37 -16.10 -1.97
C GLY A 5 0.69 -14.75 -1.74
N ILE A 6 0.68 -13.88 -2.75
CA ILE A 6 -0.20 -12.71 -2.76
C ILE A 6 -1.66 -13.18 -2.89
N GLY A 7 -2.52 -12.65 -2.02
CA GLY A 7 -3.93 -12.95 -1.95
C GLY A 7 -4.76 -12.30 -3.06
N VAL A 8 -6.07 -12.39 -2.91
CA VAL A 8 -7.03 -11.79 -3.84
C VAL A 8 -7.05 -10.26 -3.70
N LEU A 9 -7.51 -9.59 -4.76
CA LEU A 9 -7.74 -8.15 -4.74
C LEU A 9 -8.93 -7.82 -3.83
N GLU A 10 -8.70 -6.94 -2.88
CA GLU A 10 -9.69 -6.43 -1.93
C GLU A 10 -9.91 -4.92 -2.18
N GLN A 11 -11.12 -4.45 -1.94
CA GLN A 11 -11.49 -3.04 -2.07
C GLN A 11 -10.99 -2.24 -0.86
N ALA A 12 -10.85 -0.92 -1.01
CA ALA A 12 -10.46 -0.04 0.08
C ALA A 12 -11.32 -0.23 1.34
N THR A 13 -10.67 -0.34 2.50
CA THR A 13 -11.32 -0.37 3.81
C THR A 13 -10.81 0.77 4.69
N PRO A 14 -11.62 1.25 5.66
CA PRO A 14 -11.20 2.31 6.58
C PRO A 14 -9.91 1.96 7.33
N GLU A 15 -9.78 0.70 7.79
CA GLU A 15 -8.60 0.24 8.54
C GLU A 15 -7.30 0.37 7.72
N VAL A 16 -7.32 -0.05 6.44
CA VAL A 16 -6.12 0.03 5.60
C VAL A 16 -5.86 1.48 5.19
N GLN A 17 -6.90 2.29 4.98
CA GLN A 17 -6.76 3.72 4.73
C GLN A 17 -6.06 4.42 5.90
N GLU A 18 -6.43 4.12 7.15
CA GLU A 18 -5.77 4.68 8.33
C GLU A 18 -4.27 4.31 8.40
N ILE A 19 -3.91 3.10 7.96
CA ILE A 19 -2.49 2.69 7.84
C ILE A 19 -1.77 3.56 6.80
N ILE A 20 -2.40 3.84 5.64
CA ILE A 20 -1.84 4.72 4.61
C ILE A 20 -1.66 6.14 5.16
N ASP A 21 -2.67 6.68 5.83
CA ASP A 21 -2.64 8.03 6.38
C ASP A 21 -1.55 8.18 7.46
N GLY A 22 -1.39 7.18 8.33
CA GLY A 22 -0.32 7.16 9.32
C GLY A 22 1.10 7.04 8.73
N LEU A 23 1.22 6.50 7.51
CA LEU A 23 2.49 6.37 6.79
C LEU A 23 2.72 7.47 5.75
N LYS A 24 1.76 8.40 5.58
CA LYS A 24 1.81 9.45 4.56
C LYS A 24 3.16 10.20 4.53
N PRO A 25 3.75 10.68 5.65
CA PRO A 25 5.02 11.40 5.60
C PRO A 25 6.17 10.55 5.00
N LYS A 26 6.20 9.25 5.31
CA LYS A 26 7.21 8.33 4.76
C LYS A 26 6.98 8.02 3.29
N ILE A 27 5.72 7.97 2.87
CA ILE A 27 5.35 7.77 1.47
C ILE A 27 5.80 8.99 0.65
N GLU A 28 5.48 10.21 1.12
CA GLU A 28 5.85 11.48 0.50
C GLU A 28 7.38 11.64 0.37
N GLU A 29 8.13 11.29 1.42
CA GLU A 29 9.59 11.27 1.39
C GLU A 29 10.12 10.33 0.29
N LYS A 30 9.54 9.13 0.17
CA LYS A 30 9.99 8.11 -0.78
C LYS A 30 9.63 8.41 -2.23
N ILE A 31 8.53 9.13 -2.47
CA ILE A 31 8.14 9.59 -3.82
C ILE A 31 8.75 10.96 -4.17
N GLY A 32 9.41 11.64 -3.23
CA GLY A 32 10.05 12.93 -3.45
C GLY A 32 9.08 14.09 -3.70
N LYS A 33 7.81 13.96 -3.29
CA LYS A 33 6.79 15.00 -3.44
C LYS A 33 5.76 14.96 -2.32
N SER A 34 5.24 16.14 -1.98
CA SER A 34 4.10 16.28 -1.07
C SER A 34 2.79 16.05 -1.82
N VAL A 35 1.82 15.46 -1.14
CA VAL A 35 0.51 15.11 -1.71
C VAL A 35 -0.57 15.56 -0.73
N ASP A 36 -1.60 16.24 -1.20
CA ASP A 36 -2.68 16.70 -0.30
C ASP A 36 -3.38 15.53 0.39
N LYS A 37 -3.71 14.49 -0.38
CA LYS A 37 -4.42 13.30 0.10
C LYS A 37 -3.91 12.04 -0.58
N LEU A 38 -3.70 11.00 0.22
CA LEU A 38 -3.51 9.65 -0.25
C LEU A 38 -4.83 8.90 -0.13
N THR A 39 -5.37 8.40 -1.24
CA THR A 39 -6.65 7.67 -1.24
C THR A 39 -6.40 6.21 -1.63
N LEU A 40 -6.64 5.30 -0.70
CA LEU A 40 -6.61 3.87 -0.97
C LEU A 40 -7.71 3.51 -1.98
N ILE A 41 -7.33 2.78 -3.03
CA ILE A 41 -8.25 2.29 -4.05
C ILE A 41 -8.55 0.81 -3.81
N SER A 42 -7.49 0.01 -3.72
CA SER A 42 -7.57 -1.44 -3.52
C SER A 42 -6.26 -1.95 -2.94
N PHE A 43 -6.28 -3.17 -2.41
CA PHE A 43 -5.07 -3.80 -1.91
C PHE A 43 -5.11 -5.31 -2.09
N LYS A 44 -3.94 -5.94 -1.98
CA LYS A 44 -3.79 -7.38 -1.79
C LYS A 44 -2.97 -7.63 -0.53
N THR A 45 -3.16 -8.80 0.07
CA THR A 45 -2.48 -9.18 1.32
C THR A 45 -1.61 -10.41 1.10
N GLN A 46 -0.52 -10.54 1.84
CA GLN A 46 0.33 -11.73 1.84
C GLN A 46 0.70 -12.08 3.27
N VAL A 47 0.45 -13.32 3.66
CA VAL A 47 0.81 -13.84 4.98
C VAL A 47 2.27 -14.29 4.98
N VAL A 48 3.04 -13.77 5.94
CA VAL A 48 4.46 -14.08 6.20
C VAL A 48 4.64 -14.28 7.72
N ALA A 49 5.82 -14.01 8.29
CA ALA A 49 6.00 -13.85 9.75
C ALA A 49 5.38 -12.52 10.26
N GLY A 50 4.13 -12.28 9.88
CA GLY A 50 3.46 -10.98 9.86
C GLY A 50 2.55 -10.91 8.63
N ARG A 51 2.22 -9.71 8.17
CA ARG A 51 1.38 -9.50 6.99
C ARG A 51 1.93 -8.37 6.13
N ASN A 52 2.11 -8.64 4.84
CA ASN A 52 2.34 -7.58 3.86
C ASN A 52 1.00 -7.10 3.31
N TYR A 53 0.87 -5.79 3.14
CA TYR A 53 -0.17 -5.15 2.36
C TYR A 53 0.47 -4.55 1.12
N PHE A 54 -0.08 -4.87 -0.04
CA PHE A 54 0.26 -4.26 -1.31
C PHE A 54 -0.92 -3.40 -1.71
N ALA A 55 -0.81 -2.08 -1.57
CA ALA A 55 -1.94 -1.16 -1.71
C ALA A 55 -1.74 -0.26 -2.93
N LYS A 56 -2.78 -0.14 -3.75
CA LYS A 56 -2.90 0.88 -4.79
C LYS A 56 -3.49 2.13 -4.17
N VAL A 57 -2.75 3.22 -4.29
CA VAL A 57 -3.08 4.50 -3.66
C VAL A 57 -3.06 5.58 -4.73
N LYS A 58 -4.12 6.37 -4.78
CA LYS A 58 -4.19 7.59 -5.58
C LYS A 58 -3.47 8.71 -4.84
N ALA A 59 -2.49 9.34 -5.49
CA ALA A 59 -1.59 10.35 -4.94
C ALA A 59 -1.67 11.68 -5.71
N GLY A 60 -2.87 12.05 -6.18
CA GLY A 60 -3.17 13.22 -7.02
C GLY A 60 -4.27 12.91 -8.02
N ASP A 61 -4.64 13.85 -8.89
CA ASP A 61 -5.82 13.69 -9.77
C ASP A 61 -5.73 12.48 -10.72
N ASN A 62 -4.54 12.21 -11.26
CA ASN A 62 -4.28 11.08 -12.16
C ASN A 62 -3.08 10.22 -11.78
N ASP A 63 -2.45 10.48 -10.63
CA ASP A 63 -1.26 9.74 -10.22
C ASP A 63 -1.61 8.59 -9.27
N HIS A 64 -1.11 7.41 -9.57
CA HIS A 64 -1.23 6.24 -8.70
C HIS A 64 0.15 5.74 -8.31
N ILE A 65 0.22 5.22 -7.09
CA ILE A 65 1.39 4.59 -6.55
C ILE A 65 0.98 3.23 -5.98
N HIS A 66 1.90 2.27 -6.03
CA HIS A 66 1.74 1.03 -5.28
C HIS A 66 2.66 1.08 -4.06
N VAL A 67 2.10 0.90 -2.88
CA VAL A 67 2.86 0.88 -1.63
C VAL A 67 2.85 -0.51 -1.01
N ARG A 68 3.99 -0.92 -0.49
CA ARG A 68 4.13 -2.15 0.26
C ARG A 68 4.35 -1.80 1.72
N ILE A 69 3.53 -2.38 2.58
CA ILE A 69 3.54 -2.12 4.02
C ILE A 69 3.68 -3.46 4.72
N TYR A 70 4.60 -3.52 5.66
CA TYR A 70 4.77 -4.67 6.54
C TYR A 70 4.12 -4.39 7.89
N HIS A 71 3.21 -5.27 8.29
CA HIS A 71 2.59 -5.32 9.60
C HIS A 71 3.22 -6.50 10.36
N ASP A 72 3.99 -6.19 11.40
CA ASP A 72 4.64 -7.20 12.22
C ASP A 72 3.71 -7.82 13.27
N LEU A 73 4.18 -8.86 13.94
CA LEU A 73 3.44 -9.57 14.99
C LEU A 73 3.23 -8.73 16.26
N SER A 74 3.96 -7.62 16.41
CA SER A 74 3.84 -6.66 17.53
C SER A 74 2.89 -5.50 17.23
N ASN A 75 2.20 -5.53 16.09
CA ASN A 75 1.27 -4.50 15.59
C ASN A 75 1.90 -3.21 15.06
N ALA A 76 3.21 -3.18 14.81
CA ALA A 76 3.84 -2.06 14.10
C ALA A 76 3.59 -2.18 12.59
N LYS A 77 3.33 -1.02 11.94
CA LYS A 77 3.18 -0.91 10.48
C LYS A 77 4.34 -0.09 9.93
N THR A 78 5.04 -0.64 8.95
CA THR A 78 6.22 -0.01 8.35
C THR A 78 6.11 -0.02 6.83
N LEU A 79 6.32 1.13 6.20
CA LEU A 79 6.47 1.24 4.76
C LEU A 79 7.77 0.55 4.33
N THR A 80 7.68 -0.45 3.46
CA THR A 80 8.85 -1.20 2.97
C THR A 80 9.25 -0.76 1.56
N SER A 81 8.27 -0.63 0.66
CA SER A 81 8.53 -0.28 -0.75
C SER A 81 7.44 0.64 -1.31
N VAL A 82 7.79 1.42 -2.34
CA VAL A 82 6.87 2.28 -3.08
C VAL A 82 7.26 2.20 -4.56
N GLN A 83 6.27 2.00 -5.42
CA GLN A 83 6.39 2.16 -6.87
C GLN A 83 5.60 3.40 -7.29
N THR A 84 6.24 4.29 -8.02
CA THR A 84 5.64 5.47 -8.65
C THR A 84 5.21 5.16 -10.08
N GLU A 85 4.60 6.15 -10.75
CA GLU A 85 4.24 6.06 -12.18
C GLU A 85 3.31 4.89 -12.49
N LYS A 86 2.42 4.57 -11.54
CA LYS A 86 1.37 3.58 -11.75
C LYS A 86 0.10 4.27 -12.23
N SER A 87 -0.74 3.48 -12.88
CA SER A 87 -2.06 3.83 -13.34
C SER A 87 -3.14 3.12 -12.53
N HIS A 88 -4.38 3.56 -12.72
CA HIS A 88 -5.53 2.87 -12.16
C HIS A 88 -5.67 1.44 -12.69
N GLU A 89 -5.19 1.15 -13.90
CA GLU A 89 -5.34 -0.15 -14.56
C GLU A 89 -4.23 -1.15 -14.17
N ASP A 90 -3.10 -0.67 -13.67
CA ASP A 90 -1.97 -1.53 -13.28
C ASP A 90 -2.34 -2.53 -12.19
N GLU A 91 -2.04 -3.81 -12.40
CA GLU A 91 -2.32 -4.83 -11.41
C GLU A 91 -1.38 -4.69 -10.19
N ILE A 92 -1.91 -5.02 -9.01
CA ILE A 92 -1.10 -5.17 -7.80
C ILE A 92 -0.36 -6.52 -7.87
N GLU A 93 0.93 -6.46 -8.15
CA GLU A 93 1.85 -7.59 -8.13
C GLU A 93 2.81 -7.51 -6.93
N TYR A 94 3.67 -8.51 -6.77
CA TYR A 94 4.71 -8.50 -5.75
C TYR A 94 5.86 -7.58 -6.17
N PHE A 95 6.35 -6.74 -5.25
CA PHE A 95 7.50 -5.85 -5.43
C PHE A 95 8.20 -5.49 -4.12
#